data_AF-A0A2V6V2W9-F1
#
_entry.id   AF-A0A2V6V2W9-F1
#
_cell.length_a   1.000
_cell.length_b   1.000
_cell.length_c   1.000
_cell.angle_alpha   90.00
_cell.angle_beta   90.00
_cell.angle_gamma   90.00
#
_symmetry.space_group_name_H-M   'P 1'
#
loop_
_entity.id
_entity.type
_entity.pdbx_description
1 polymer ?
#
loop_
_entity_poly.entity_id
_entity_poly.type
_entity_poly.pdbx_seq_one_letter_code
_entity_poly.pdbx_strand_id
1 'polypeptide(L)'
;SLHRYYEVQNGNHIERYRQTCCNFVQLEFIQPHAHRAFQLLLDWVERGVSPPASQCIPRGGAIVSDPAAAARPERCASLLVE
;
A
#
# COMPACT_ATOMS: atom_id res chain seq x y z
N SER A 1 -3.12 15.29 -10.36
CA SER A 1 -1.87 15.31 -9.58
C SER A 1 -0.85 14.39 -10.23
N LEU A 2 0.43 14.81 -10.32
CA LEU A 2 1.58 14.01 -10.78
C LEU A 2 2.20 13.15 -9.65
N HIS A 3 1.55 13.10 -8.48
CA HIS A 3 1.98 12.33 -7.34
C HIS A 3 0.92 11.30 -6.94
N ARG A 4 1.36 10.16 -6.38
CA ARG A 4 0.53 9.14 -5.75
C ARG A 4 1.16 8.66 -4.46
N TYR A 5 0.33 8.52 -3.43
CA TYR A 5 0.72 8.03 -2.11
C TYR A 5 -0.13 6.83 -1.71
N TYR A 6 0.52 5.69 -1.47
CA TYR A 6 -0.15 4.47 -1.03
C TYR A 6 0.32 4.12 0.38
N GLU A 7 -0.51 4.38 1.38
CA GLU A 7 -0.17 4.13 2.79
C GLU A 7 -0.61 2.72 3.17
N VAL A 8 0.34 1.85 3.51
CA VAL A 8 0.02 0.48 3.94
C VAL A 8 -0.23 0.49 5.45
N GLN A 9 -1.46 0.20 5.85
CA GLN A 9 -1.79 -0.03 7.25
C GLN A 9 -1.03 -1.25 7.76
N ASN A 10 -0.44 -1.11 8.96
CA ASN A 10 0.48 -2.07 9.55
C ASN A 10 1.76 -2.32 8.71
N GLY A 11 2.04 -1.45 7.75
CA GLY A 11 3.27 -1.49 6.97
C GLY A 11 4.50 -1.39 7.85
N ASN A 12 5.51 -2.22 7.57
CA ASN A 12 6.74 -2.27 8.34
C ASN A 12 7.97 -1.89 7.49
N HIS A 13 9.10 -1.56 8.13
CA HIS A 13 10.34 -1.25 7.43
C HIS A 13 11.20 -2.50 7.13
N ILE A 14 11.11 -3.56 7.95
CA ILE A 14 11.95 -4.76 7.87
C ILE A 14 11.07 -6.01 7.96
N GLU A 15 10.93 -6.74 6.85
CA GLU A 15 10.03 -7.89 6.74
C GLU A 15 10.29 -8.99 7.78
N ARG A 16 11.55 -9.09 8.23
CA ARG A 16 11.97 -10.05 9.26
C ARG A 16 11.24 -9.85 10.59
N TYR A 17 10.70 -8.66 10.88
CA TYR A 17 9.94 -8.38 12.09
C TYR A 17 8.65 -9.19 12.18
N ARG A 18 7.99 -9.45 11.05
CA ARG A 18 6.82 -10.34 11.00
C ARG A 18 7.19 -11.82 11.18
N GLN A 19 8.44 -12.21 10.85
CA GLN A 19 8.84 -13.61 10.74
C GLN A 19 9.70 -14.12 11.91
N THR A 20 10.97 -13.69 12.01
CA THR A 20 12.01 -14.52 12.67
C THR A 20 12.54 -13.98 13.99
N CYS A 21 12.61 -12.65 14.17
CA CYS A 21 13.17 -12.08 15.42
C CYS A 21 12.10 -11.82 16.49
N CYS A 22 10.86 -11.58 16.06
CA CYS A 22 9.94 -10.77 16.83
C CYS A 22 8.47 -11.22 16.69
N ASN A 23 8.14 -12.01 15.66
CA ASN A 23 6.82 -12.57 15.39
C ASN A 23 5.66 -11.55 15.52
N PHE A 24 5.88 -10.33 15.01
CA PHE A 24 4.86 -9.29 14.99
C PHE A 24 3.87 -9.58 13.86
N VAL A 25 2.98 -10.55 14.09
CA VAL A 25 1.97 -11.04 13.13
C VAL A 25 0.96 -9.97 12.70
N GLN A 26 0.87 -8.87 13.45
CA GLN A 26 0.08 -7.71 13.08
C GLN A 26 0.70 -6.95 11.89
N LEU A 27 2.02 -6.99 11.70
CA LEU A 27 2.68 -6.27 10.61
C LEU A 27 2.38 -6.87 9.24
N GLU A 28 2.38 -6.03 8.21
CA GLU A 28 2.21 -6.43 6.81
C GLU A 28 3.53 -6.47 6.06
N PHE A 29 3.62 -7.38 5.09
CA PHE A 29 4.76 -7.37 4.18
C PHE A 29 4.67 -6.17 3.25
N ILE A 30 5.70 -5.33 3.20
CA ILE A 30 5.76 -4.16 2.31
C ILE A 30 6.13 -4.52 0.89
N GLN A 31 6.98 -5.52 0.69
CA GLN A 31 7.50 -5.89 -0.63
C GLN A 31 6.40 -6.08 -1.70
N PRO A 32 5.28 -6.80 -1.45
CA PRO A 32 4.23 -6.93 -2.46
C PRO A 32 3.60 -5.59 -2.86
N HIS A 33 3.41 -4.68 -1.90
CA HIS A 33 2.85 -3.35 -2.15
C HIS A 33 3.84 -2.48 -2.94
N ALA A 34 5.13 -2.51 -2.57
CA ALA A 34 6.19 -1.81 -3.29
C ALA A 34 6.31 -2.29 -4.74
N HIS A 35 6.27 -3.60 -4.97
CA HIS A 35 6.29 -4.18 -6.31
C HIS A 35 5.09 -3.73 -7.15
N ARG A 36 3.88 -3.76 -6.59
CA ARG A 36 2.69 -3.31 -7.29
C ARG A 36 2.73 -1.81 -7.60
N ALA A 37 3.18 -0.98 -6.67
CA ALA A 37 3.34 0.45 -6.89
C ALA A 37 4.36 0.75 -7.99
N PHE A 38 5.45 -0.01 -8.06
CA PHE A 38 6.43 0.10 -9.13
C PHE A 38 5.86 -0.25 -10.50
N GLN A 39 5.09 -1.33 -10.61
CA GLN A 39 4.39 -1.66 -11.86
C GLN A 39 3.43 -0.55 -12.31
N LEU A 40 2.69 0.05 -11.37
CA LEU A 40 1.81 1.18 -11.66
C LEU A 40 2.58 2.42 -12.14
N LEU A 41 3.79 2.63 -11.61
CA LEU A 41 4.66 3.70 -12.09
C LEU A 41 5.16 3.44 -13.51
N LEU A 42 5.57 2.21 -13.83
CA LEU A 42 5.95 1.82 -15.19
C LEU A 42 4.79 2.07 -16.17
N ASP A 43 3.61 1.60 -15.82
CA ASP A 43 2.41 1.77 -16.63
C ASP A 43 2.07 3.24 -16.89
N TRP A 44 2.29 4.09 -15.88
CA TRP A 44 2.06 5.51 -16.01
C TRP A 44 3.06 6.18 -16.95
N VAL A 45 4.35 5.90 -16.76
CA VAL A 45 5.44 6.57 -17.49
C VAL A 45 5.56 6.05 -18.92
N GLU A 46 5.45 4.74 -19.11
CA GLU A 46 5.73 4.10 -20.40
C GLU A 46 4.50 3.98 -21.28
N ARG A 47 3.30 3.90 -20.68
CA ARG A 47 2.04 3.65 -21.41
C ARG A 47 1.00 4.74 -21.23
N GLY A 48 1.29 5.77 -20.43
CA GLY A 48 0.34 6.85 -20.14
C GLY A 48 -0.88 6.41 -19.32
N VAL A 49 -0.85 5.21 -18.71
CA VAL A 49 -1.99 4.70 -17.92
C VAL A 49 -1.94 5.33 -16.53
N SER A 50 -2.87 6.24 -16.26
CA SER A 50 -2.93 6.94 -14.97
C SER A 50 -3.10 5.94 -13.82
N PRO A 51 -2.24 6.00 -12.78
CA PRO A 51 -2.35 5.10 -11.64
C PRO A 51 -3.53 5.49 -10.74
N PRO A 52 -4.05 4.53 -9.94
CA PRO A 52 -5.12 4.79 -8.98
C PRO A 52 -4.81 5.97 -8.07
N ALA A 53 -5.83 6.66 -7.57
CA ALA A 53 -5.63 7.78 -6.64
C ALA A 53 -4.92 7.32 -5.35
N SER A 54 -4.30 8.27 -4.65
CA SER A 54 -3.69 8.01 -3.34
C SER A 54 -4.71 7.37 -2.39
N GLN A 55 -4.28 6.40 -1.59
CA GLN A 55 -5.18 5.64 -0.74
C GLN A 55 -4.45 4.98 0.43
N CYS A 56 -5.17 4.83 1.55
CA CYS A 56 -4.88 3.83 2.55
C CYS A 56 -5.18 2.44 2.01
N ILE A 57 -4.23 1.53 2.15
CA ILE A 57 -4.40 0.10 1.93
C ILE A 57 -4.63 -0.51 3.31
N PRO A 58 -5.85 -1.03 3.60
CA PRO A 58 -6.11 -1.67 4.88
C PRO A 58 -5.24 -2.93 5.03
N ARG A 59 -5.01 -3.37 6.27
CA ARG A 59 -4.30 -4.63 6.54
C ARG A 59 -4.95 -5.78 5.75
N GLY A 60 -4.14 -6.61 5.10
CA GLY A 60 -4.56 -7.69 4.18
C GLY A 60 -5.12 -7.20 2.84
N GLY A 61 -5.15 -5.89 2.59
CA GLY A 61 -5.68 -5.29 1.37
C GLY A 61 -4.66 -5.17 0.24
N ALA A 62 -5.11 -4.65 -0.90
CA ALA A 62 -4.27 -4.29 -2.05
C ALA A 62 -4.67 -2.93 -2.61
N ILE A 63 -3.82 -2.27 -3.40
CA ILE A 63 -4.16 -1.03 -4.12
C ILE A 63 -5.36 -1.30 -5.04
N VAL A 64 -6.46 -0.55 -4.86
CA VAL A 64 -7.64 -0.65 -5.75
C VAL A 64 -7.67 0.48 -6.76
N SER A 65 -8.31 0.26 -7.91
CA SER A 65 -8.40 1.23 -9.01
C SER A 65 -9.23 2.46 -8.67
N ASP A 66 -10.33 2.26 -7.93
CA ASP A 66 -11.24 3.33 -7.50
C ASP A 66 -11.31 3.38 -5.96
N PRO A 67 -10.43 4.16 -5.31
CA PRO A 67 -10.44 4.34 -3.86
C PRO A 67 -11.74 4.95 -3.34
N ALA A 68 -12.39 5.85 -4.11
CA ALA A 68 -13.60 6.52 -3.67
C ALA A 68 -14.76 5.52 -3.58
N ALA A 69 -14.95 4.69 -4.61
CA ALA A 69 -15.96 3.64 -4.60
C ALA A 69 -15.70 2.59 -3.50
N ALA A 70 -14.43 2.33 -3.17
CA ALA A 70 -14.02 1.44 -2.08
C ALA A 70 -14.02 2.10 -0.69
N ALA A 71 -14.49 3.34 -0.56
CA ALA A 71 -14.47 4.13 0.68
C ALA A 71 -13.08 4.22 1.34
N ARG A 72 -12.02 4.29 0.54
CA ARG A 72 -10.64 4.40 1.01
C ARG A 72 -10.21 5.87 1.11
N PRO A 73 -9.88 6.36 2.31
CA PRO A 73 -9.27 7.68 2.46
C PRO A 73 -7.86 7.69 1.85
N GLU A 74 -7.32 8.88 1.57
CA GLU A 74 -5.93 9.02 1.09
C GLU A 74 -4.90 8.52 2.11
N ARG A 75 -5.20 8.69 3.41
CA ARG A 75 -4.36 8.26 4.54
C ARG A 75 -5.14 7.36 5.48
N CYS A 76 -4.47 6.41 6.10
CA CYS A 76 -5.03 5.53 7.09
C CYS A 76 -5.38 6.33 8.35
N ALA A 77 -6.58 6.11 8.89
CA ALA A 77 -6.99 6.73 10.15
C ALA A 77 -6.16 6.22 11.34
N SER A 78 -5.65 4.99 11.25
CA SER A 78 -4.66 4.42 12.16
C SER A 78 -3.60 3.66 11.37
N LEU A 79 -2.34 3.83 11.74
CA LEU A 79 -1.20 3.13 11.13
C LEU A 79 -1.04 1.71 11.65
N LEU A 80 -1.53 1.43 12.86
CA LEU A 80 -1.45 0.12 13.50
C LEU A 80 -2.84 -0.29 14.00
N VAL A 81 -3.30 -1.45 13.56
CA VAL A 81 -4.52 -2.12 14.03
C VAL A 81 -4.19 -3.55 14.46
N GLU A 82 -4.98 -4.14 15.35
CA GLU A 82 -4.77 -5.52 15.81
C GLU A 82 -5.12 -6.58 14.77
#